data_AF-A0A396IJE8-F1
#
_entry.id   AF-A0A396IJE8-F1
#
_cell.length_a   1.000
_cell.length_b   1.000
_cell.length_c   1.000
_cell.angle_alpha   90.00
_cell.angle_beta   90.00
_cell.angle_gamma   90.00
#
_symmetry.space_group_name_H-M   'P 1'
#
loop_
_entity.id
_entity.type
_entity.pdbx_description
1 polymer ?
#
loop_
_entity_poly.entity_id
_entity_poly.type
_entity_poly.pdbx_seq_one_letter_code
_entity_poly.pdbx_strand_id
1 'polypeptide(L)' 'MGTNQVKDPSSQVFRVTGDVCFEEAVKVASAITPVPGGIGPVTVSMLLSNTLDSAKRAFGIV' A
#
# COMPACT_ATOMS: atom_id res chain seq x y z
N MET A 1 -4.42 0.22 4.16
CA MET A 1 -3.19 -0.59 4.08
C MET A 1 -2.76 -0.88 5.50
N GLY A 2 -2.50 -2.13 5.85
CA GLY A 2 -1.87 -2.47 7.12
C GLY A 2 -0.42 -2.01 7.14
N THR A 3 -0.07 -1.15 8.09
CA THR A 3 1.31 -0.69 8.32
C THR A 3 1.58 -0.68 9.82
N ASN A 4 2.26 -1.71 10.30
CA ASN A 4 2.70 -1.84 11.68
C ASN A 4 4.21 -1.68 11.75
N GLN A 5 4.68 -0.80 12.64
CA GLN A 5 6.11 -0.63 12.91
C GLN A 5 6.55 -1.67 13.95
N VAL A 6 7.48 -2.53 13.55
CA VAL A 6 8.04 -3.55 14.43
C VAL A 6 9.50 -3.22 14.66
N LYS A 7 9.91 -3.17 15.93
CA LYS A 7 11.31 -2.99 16.30
C LYS A 7 12.08 -4.23 15.89
N ASP A 8 13.08 -4.06 15.04
CA ASP A 8 13.98 -5.13 14.66
C ASP A 8 15.19 -5.14 15.62
N PRO A 9 15.45 -6.21 16.38
CA PRO A 9 16.62 -6.28 17.27
C PRO A 9 17.95 -6.19 16.53
N SER A 10 17.97 -6.54 15.23
CA SER A 10 19.17 -6.59 14.39
C SER A 10 19.44 -5.29 13.64
N SER A 11 18.51 -4.32 13.70
CA SER A 11 18.60 -3.06 12.98
C SER A 11 18.26 -1.88 13.89
N GLN A 12 18.90 -0.72 13.65
CA GLN A 12 18.53 0.52 14.34
C GLN A 12 17.25 1.16 13.77
N VAL A 13 16.69 0.61 12.68
CA VAL A 13 15.46 1.09 12.06
C VAL A 13 14.28 0.13 12.28
N PHE A 14 13.08 0.70 12.33
CA PHE A 14 11.85 -0.09 12.42
C PHE A 14 11.54 -0.77 11.08
N ARG A 15 11.17 -2.04 11.14
CA ARG A 15 10.62 -2.76 9.99
C ARG A 15 9.13 -2.45 9.87
N VAL A 16 8.67 -2.20 8.64
CA VAL A 16 7.23 -2.05 8.35
C VAL A 16 6.66 -3.41 7.97
N THR A 17 5.57 -3.79 8.61
CA THR A 17 4.85 -5.07 8.39
C THR A 17 3.37 -4.81 8.10
N GLY A 18 2.70 -5.74 7.42
CA GLY A 18 1.27 -5.67 7.15
C GLY A 18 0.42 -6.22 8.30
N ASP A 19 -0.91 -6.24 8.13
CA ASP A 19 -1.84 -6.83 9.11
C ASP A 19 -1.98 -8.35 8.95
N VAL A 20 -1.37 -8.92 7.91
CA VAL A 20 -1.55 -10.32 7.50
C VAL A 20 -0.25 -11.09 7.74
N CYS A 21 -0.38 -12.31 8.28
CA CYS A 21 0.70 -13.31 8.31
C CYS A 21 0.96 -13.78 6.86
N PHE A 22 1.92 -13.15 6.19
CA PHE A 22 2.11 -13.29 4.75
C PHE A 22 2.55 -14.71 4.36
N GLU A 23 3.41 -15.33 5.17
CA GLU A 23 4.02 -16.65 4.93
C GLU A 23 2.99 -17.78 4.92
N GLU A 24 1.93 -17.65 5.71
CA GLU A 24 0.82 -18.61 5.75
C GLU A 24 -0.21 -18.28 4.67
N ALA A 25 -0.59 -16.99 4.57
CA ALA A 25 -1.63 -16.54 3.66
C ALA A 25 -1.26 -16.75 2.18
N VAL A 26 0.02 -16.60 1.81
CA VAL A 26 0.49 -16.79 0.41
C VAL A 26 0.28 -18.21 -0.11
N LYS A 27 0.16 -19.21 0.77
CA LYS A 27 -0.06 -20.61 0.39
C LYS A 27 -1.53 -20.92 0.05
N VAL A 28 -2.45 -20.06 0.50
CA VAL A 28 -3.89 -20.27 0.37
C VAL A 28 -4.52 -19.26 -0.59
N ALA A 29 -4.08 -18.01 -0.55
CA ALA A 29 -4.64 -16.93 -1.36
C ALA A 29 -4.24 -17.06 -2.84
N SER A 30 -5.19 -16.81 -3.76
CA SER A 30 -4.91 -16.78 -5.20
C SER A 30 -4.14 -15.54 -5.65
N ALA A 31 -4.20 -14.46 -4.85
CA ALA A 31 -3.42 -13.24 -5.02
C ALA A 31 -3.21 -12.58 -3.65
N ILE A 32 -2.05 -11.97 -3.42
CA ILE A 32 -1.70 -11.34 -2.14
C ILE A 32 -0.82 -10.10 -2.38
N THR A 33 -1.01 -9.05 -1.58
CA THR A 33 -0.21 -7.82 -1.67
C THR A 33 0.87 -7.80 -0.58
N PRO A 34 2.17 -7.66 -0.92
CA PRO A 34 3.24 -7.63 0.06
C PRO A 34 3.27 -6.31 0.83
N VAL A 35 3.81 -6.36 2.05
CA VAL A 35 4.18 -5.17 2.82
C VAL A 35 5.62 -5.36 3.32
N PRO A 36 6.57 -4.47 2.96
CA PRO A 36 6.40 -3.27 2.13
C PRO A 36 6.19 -3.57 0.64
N GLY A 37 5.80 -2.55 -0.13
CA GLY A 37 5.81 -2.59 -1.61
C GLY A 37 4.47 -2.88 -2.32
N GLY A 38 3.40 -3.20 -1.59
CA GLY A 38 2.06 -3.44 -2.18
C GLY A 38 1.23 -2.17 -2.37
N ILE A 39 0.35 -1.89 -1.39
CA ILE A 39 -0.71 -0.86 -1.54
C ILE A 39 -0.18 0.58 -1.39
N GLY A 40 0.99 0.77 -0.77
CA GLY A 40 1.58 2.09 -0.54
C GLY A 40 1.71 2.93 -1.83
N PRO A 41 2.43 2.45 -2.86
CA PRO A 41 2.54 3.15 -4.14
C PRO A 41 1.19 3.40 -4.84
N VAL A 42 0.28 2.41 -4.80
CA VAL A 42 -1.05 2.52 -5.42
C VAL A 42 -1.88 3.62 -4.76
N THR A 43 -1.72 3.85 -3.46
CA THR A 43 -2.44 4.90 -2.73
C THR A 43 -2.10 6.28 -3.27
N VAL A 44 -0.82 6.55 -3.52
CA VAL A 44 -0.37 7.82 -4.11
C VAL A 44 -0.89 7.97 -5.54
N SER A 45 -0.78 6.92 -6.36
CA SER A 45 -1.30 6.93 -7.73
C SER A 45 -2.81 7.23 -7.77
N MET A 46 -3.60 6.62 -6.88
CA MET A 46 -5.04 6.84 -6.82
C MET A 46 -5.40 8.24 -6.35
N LEU A 47 -4.66 8.82 -5.40
CA LEU A 47 -4.81 10.23 -5.03
C LEU A 47 -4.61 11.15 -6.24
N LEU A 48 -3.55 10.91 -7.02
CA LEU A 48 -3.25 11.71 -8.21
C LEU A 48 -4.31 11.52 -9.31
N SER A 49 -4.79 10.29 -9.52
CA SER A 49 -5.88 10.01 -10.47
C SER A 49 -7.15 10.76 -10.09
N ASN A 50 -7.56 10.68 -8.83
CA ASN A 50 -8.74 11.39 -8.33
C ASN A 50 -8.58 12.91 -8.43
N THR A 51 -7.36 13.42 -8.21
CA THR A 51 -7.04 14.85 -8.37
C THR A 51 -7.18 15.27 -9.83
N LEU A 52 -6.61 14.49 -10.75
CA LEU A 52 -6.71 14.73 -12.18
C LEU A 52 -8.15 14.69 -12.68
N ASP A 53 -8.94 13.70 -12.27
CA ASP A 53 -10.34 13.57 -12.66
C ASP A 53 -11.22 14.70 -12.08
N SER A 54 -10.87 15.20 -10.90
CA SER A 54 -11.52 16.37 -10.31
C SER A 54 -11.16 17.65 -11.07
N ALA A 55 -9.90 17.82 -11.47
CA ALA A 55 -9.49 18.96 -12.30
C ALA A 55 -10.18 18.92 -13.67
N LYS A 56 -10.21 17.76 -14.33
CA LYS A 56 -10.94 17.54 -15.60
C LYS A 56 -12.40 17.98 -15.49
N ARG A 57 -13.11 17.53 -14.45
CA ARG A 57 -14.50 17.93 -14.19
C ARG A 57 -14.65 19.43 -13.94
N ALA A 58 -13.75 20.04 -13.17
CA ALA A 58 -13.79 21.47 -12.87
C ALA A 58 -13.58 22.36 -14.11
N PHE A 59 -12.76 21.90 -15.06
CA PHE A 59 -12.45 22.63 -16.29
C PHE A 59 -13.27 22.17 -17.52
N GLY A 60 -14.24 21.28 -17.34
CA GLY A 60 -15.08 20.78 -18.43
C GLY A 60 -14.34 19.91 -19.47
N ILE A 61 -13.22 19.30 -19.06
CA ILE A 61 -12.42 18.36 -19.88
C ILE A 61 -12.91 16.94 -19.56
N VAL A 62 -14.17 16.65 -19.88
CA VAL A 62 -14.82 15.35 -19.66
C VAL A 62 -15.70 14.96 -20.84
#